data_AF-T1KTY9-F1
#
_entry.id   AF-T1KTY9-F1
#
_cell.length_a   1.000
_cell.length_b   1.000
_cell.length_c   1.000
_cell.angle_alpha   90.00
_cell.angle_beta   90.00
_cell.angle_gamma   90.00
#
_symmetry.space_group_name_H-M   'P 1'
#
loop_
_entity.id
_entity.type
_entity.pdbx_description
1 polymer ?
#
loop_
_entity_poly.entity_id
_entity_poly.type
_entity_poly.pdbx_seq_one_letter_code
_entity_poly.pdbx_strand_id
1 'polypeptide(L)'
;MFSSQINPGLMINNKAAILRKLKEINLNYDWFETLETNPTTETLVDDEVDHDFNREMHFYRQAQASVLESLKRLHSLNVPTKRPENYFAEMAKSDQLMLKVKKALCEREYVLSKIARIKKLRNEKHGAKMEKRHERHETKQNETPKKGKPVKKISKKALHKKKVYGCAGGQKKRSKYNTAESAANVSHGKKGKPKIYKKKFNTNRF
;
A
#
# COMPACT_ATOMS: atom_id res chain seq x y z
N MET A 1 -73.12 2.14 20.58
CA MET A 1 -71.85 1.37 20.54
C MET A 1 -71.67 0.83 19.13
N PHE A 2 -70.98 1.57 18.25
CA PHE A 2 -70.66 1.06 16.91
C PHE A 2 -69.31 0.36 16.99
N SER A 3 -69.34 -0.96 17.15
CA SER A 3 -68.19 -1.82 16.92
C SER A 3 -67.94 -1.83 15.41
N SER A 4 -67.03 -0.97 14.94
CA SER A 4 -66.54 -1.04 13.57
C SER A 4 -65.70 -2.31 13.46
N GLN A 5 -66.25 -3.34 12.82
CA GLN A 5 -65.49 -4.52 12.46
C GLN A 5 -64.30 -4.10 11.57
N ILE A 6 -63.10 -4.18 12.13
CA ILE A 6 -61.85 -3.86 11.44
C ILE A 6 -61.58 -5.00 10.47
N ASN A 7 -61.76 -4.75 9.17
CA ASN A 7 -61.41 -5.72 8.13
C ASN A 7 -59.88 -5.93 8.14
N PRO A 8 -59.37 -7.15 8.41
CA PRO A 8 -57.92 -7.38 8.55
C PRO A 8 -57.15 -7.16 7.24
N GLY A 9 -57.79 -7.32 6.08
CA GLY A 9 -57.18 -7.02 4.77
C GLY A 9 -56.90 -5.53 4.53
N LEU A 10 -57.55 -4.64 5.29
CA LEU A 10 -57.29 -3.19 5.29
C LEU A 10 -56.13 -2.81 6.23
N MET A 11 -55.47 -3.75 6.92
CA MET A 11 -54.32 -3.44 7.78
C MET A 11 -52.97 -3.55 7.07
N ILE A 12 -52.86 -4.34 5.99
CA ILE A 12 -51.61 -4.55 5.27
C ILE A 12 -51.53 -3.59 4.08
N ASN A 13 -50.49 -2.76 4.01
CA ASN A 13 -50.26 -1.75 2.96
C ASN A 13 -51.48 -0.82 2.72
N ASN A 14 -52.07 -0.32 3.81
CA ASN A 14 -53.21 0.61 3.74
C ASN A 14 -52.75 2.01 3.30
N LYS A 15 -52.66 2.21 1.98
CA LYS A 15 -52.26 3.48 1.37
C LYS A 15 -53.16 4.64 1.79
N ALA A 16 -54.47 4.42 1.93
CA ALA A 16 -55.42 5.47 2.33
C ALA A 16 -55.17 5.97 3.76
N ALA A 17 -54.88 5.06 4.68
CA ALA A 17 -54.52 5.43 6.05
C ALA A 17 -53.17 6.17 6.12
N ILE A 18 -52.18 5.73 5.35
CA ILE A 18 -50.86 6.39 5.25
C ILE A 18 -51.02 7.83 4.74
N LEU A 19 -51.78 8.03 3.66
CA LEU A 19 -52.03 9.37 3.11
C LEU A 19 -52.79 10.28 4.08
N ARG A 20 -53.76 9.72 4.82
CA ARG A 20 -54.49 10.48 5.86
C ARG A 20 -53.54 10.93 6.97
N LYS A 21 -52.66 10.04 7.45
CA LYS A 21 -51.67 10.37 8.48
C LYS A 21 -50.59 11.32 7.99
N LEU A 22 -50.17 11.18 6.74
CA LEU A 22 -49.25 12.13 6.11
C LEU A 22 -49.83 13.54 6.12
N LYS A 23 -51.12 13.72 5.78
CA LYS A 23 -51.78 15.03 5.86
C LYS A 23 -51.88 15.58 7.29
N GLU A 24 -52.02 14.72 8.29
CA GLU A 24 -52.09 15.10 9.70
C GLU A 24 -50.73 15.55 10.26
N ILE A 25 -49.65 14.90 9.82
CA ILE A 25 -48.27 15.16 10.29
C ILE A 25 -47.61 16.30 9.48
N ASN A 26 -47.98 16.46 8.21
CA ASN A 26 -47.33 17.42 7.32
C ASN A 26 -47.57 18.86 7.79
N LEU A 27 -46.48 19.54 8.16
CA LEU A 27 -46.49 20.93 8.57
C LEU A 27 -46.08 21.80 7.39
N ASN A 28 -46.91 22.81 7.06
CA ASN A 28 -46.66 23.72 5.94
C ASN A 28 -45.75 24.88 6.37
N TYR A 29 -44.47 24.57 6.56
CA TYR A 29 -43.44 25.56 6.88
C TYR A 29 -42.76 26.10 5.62
N ASP A 30 -42.17 27.29 5.73
CA ASP A 30 -41.32 27.80 4.66
C ASP A 30 -40.07 26.92 4.50
N TRP A 31 -39.50 26.94 3.31
CA TRP A 31 -38.30 26.18 3.02
C TRP A 31 -37.13 26.58 3.94
N PHE A 32 -37.05 27.85 4.35
CA PHE A 32 -35.98 28.31 5.25
C PHE A 32 -36.03 27.65 6.65
N GLU A 33 -37.21 27.26 7.13
CA GLU A 33 -37.37 26.63 8.45
C GLU A 33 -37.08 25.13 8.42
N THR A 34 -37.29 24.50 7.26
CA THR A 34 -37.05 23.06 7.06
C THR A 34 -35.63 22.77 6.56
N LEU A 35 -35.09 23.64 5.70
CA LEU A 35 -33.79 23.51 5.01
C LEU A 35 -33.63 22.18 4.24
N GLU A 36 -34.75 21.55 3.87
CA GLU A 36 -34.77 20.26 3.21
C GLU A 36 -34.54 20.39 1.71
N THR A 37 -33.63 19.59 1.16
CA THR A 37 -33.40 19.48 -0.29
C THR A 37 -33.33 18.03 -0.72
N ASN A 38 -34.06 17.71 -1.77
CA ASN A 38 -34.14 16.37 -2.35
C ASN A 38 -33.60 16.41 -3.78
N PRO A 39 -32.27 16.46 -3.97
CA PRO A 39 -31.69 16.49 -5.30
C PRO A 39 -32.01 15.17 -6.03
N THR A 40 -32.44 15.28 -7.28
CA THR A 40 -32.61 14.11 -8.14
C THR A 40 -31.23 13.55 -8.44
N THR A 41 -30.89 12.42 -7.83
CA THR A 41 -29.65 11.69 -8.06
C THR A 41 -29.98 10.31 -8.61
N GLU A 42 -29.10 9.81 -9.48
CA GLU A 42 -29.24 8.48 -10.05
C GLU A 42 -29.18 7.43 -8.93
N THR A 43 -30.15 6.53 -8.93
CA THR A 43 -30.17 5.38 -8.04
C THR A 43 -29.06 4.42 -8.42
N LEU A 44 -28.39 3.87 -7.41
CA LEU A 44 -27.43 2.79 -7.60
C LEU A 44 -28.08 1.61 -8.31
N VAL A 45 -27.34 0.97 -9.23
CA VAL A 45 -27.71 -0.32 -9.80
C VAL A 45 -27.52 -1.39 -8.73
N ASP A 46 -28.42 -2.38 -8.64
CA ASP A 46 -28.45 -3.37 -7.56
C ASP A 46 -27.10 -4.08 -7.33
N ASP A 47 -26.35 -4.35 -8.39
CA ASP A 47 -25.03 -5.01 -8.32
C ASP A 47 -23.96 -4.14 -7.62
N GLU A 48 -24.14 -2.82 -7.57
CA GLU A 48 -23.19 -1.89 -6.92
C GLU A 48 -23.54 -1.59 -5.45
N VAL A 49 -24.70 -2.03 -4.98
CA VAL A 49 -25.18 -1.75 -3.62
C VAL A 49 -24.26 -2.38 -2.57
N ASP A 50 -23.70 -3.55 -2.86
CA ASP A 50 -22.77 -4.26 -1.97
C ASP A 50 -21.35 -3.67 -1.99
N HIS A 51 -21.03 -2.84 -2.98
CA HIS A 51 -19.73 -2.18 -3.08
C HIS A 51 -19.68 -0.91 -2.22
N ASP A 52 -19.12 -1.06 -1.01
CA ASP A 52 -19.07 0.01 0.00
C ASP A 52 -18.48 1.33 -0.53
N PHE A 53 -17.38 1.28 -1.29
CA PHE A 53 -16.77 2.48 -1.86
C PHE A 53 -17.69 3.22 -2.85
N ASN A 54 -18.41 2.48 -3.70
CA ASN A 54 -19.36 3.07 -4.63
C ASN A 54 -20.53 3.67 -3.85
N ARG A 55 -21.07 2.91 -2.89
CA ARG A 55 -22.14 3.39 -2.01
C ARG A 55 -21.77 4.67 -1.25
N GLU A 56 -20.57 4.73 -0.65
CA GLU A 56 -20.05 5.93 0.00
C GLU A 56 -19.92 7.11 -0.98
N MET A 57 -19.44 6.86 -2.20
CA MET A 57 -19.32 7.89 -3.24
C MET A 57 -20.70 8.44 -3.64
N HIS A 58 -21.72 7.60 -3.71
CA HIS A 58 -23.09 8.04 -4.00
C HIS A 58 -23.66 8.91 -2.89
N PHE A 59 -23.51 8.51 -1.61
CA PHE A 59 -23.92 9.34 -0.48
C PHE A 59 -23.20 10.69 -0.47
N TYR A 60 -21.91 10.69 -0.78
CA TYR A 60 -21.13 11.92 -0.89
C TYR A 60 -21.67 12.86 -1.99
N ARG A 61 -21.93 12.33 -3.18
CA ARG A 61 -22.47 13.11 -4.31
C ARG A 61 -23.86 13.65 -4.03
N GLN A 62 -24.73 12.85 -3.42
CA GLN A 62 -26.07 13.28 -3.02
C GLN A 62 -26.00 14.42 -2.00
N ALA A 63 -25.20 14.28 -0.95
CA ALA A 63 -25.01 15.33 0.05
C ALA A 63 -24.41 16.61 -0.58
N GLN A 64 -23.45 16.46 -1.49
CA GLN A 64 -22.86 17.59 -2.20
C GLN A 64 -23.90 18.34 -3.05
N ALA A 65 -24.75 17.62 -3.79
CA ALA A 65 -25.80 18.21 -4.60
C ALA A 65 -26.82 18.97 -3.73
N SER A 66 -27.27 18.38 -2.61
CA SER A 66 -28.13 19.04 -1.63
C SER A 66 -27.53 20.34 -1.10
N VAL A 67 -26.24 20.31 -0.71
CA VAL A 67 -25.55 21.50 -0.19
C VAL A 67 -25.45 22.59 -1.25
N LEU A 68 -25.12 22.25 -2.50
CA LEU A 68 -25.04 23.22 -3.58
C LEU A 68 -26.39 23.86 -3.90
N GLU A 69 -27.47 23.10 -3.85
CA GLU A 69 -28.83 23.62 -4.03
C GLU A 69 -29.24 24.53 -2.86
N SER A 70 -29.05 24.07 -1.62
CA SER A 70 -29.37 24.84 -0.43
C SER A 70 -28.56 26.14 -0.34
N LEU A 71 -27.27 26.11 -0.69
CA LEU A 71 -26.42 27.30 -0.68
C LEU A 71 -26.92 28.38 -1.64
N LYS A 72 -27.33 28.00 -2.86
CA LYS A 72 -27.90 28.94 -3.83
C LYS A 72 -29.15 29.62 -3.27
N ARG A 73 -30.06 28.85 -2.68
CA ARG A 73 -31.29 29.37 -2.07
C ARG A 73 -31.00 30.28 -0.88
N LEU A 74 -30.08 29.90 0.01
CA LEU A 74 -29.66 30.70 1.17
C LEU A 74 -29.01 32.03 0.77
N HIS A 75 -28.20 32.02 -0.29
CA HIS A 75 -27.60 33.26 -0.83
C HIS A 75 -28.64 34.20 -1.41
N SER A 76 -29.66 33.68 -2.10
CA SER A 76 -30.81 34.48 -2.56
C SER A 76 -31.58 35.14 -1.41
N LEU A 77 -31.59 34.50 -0.23
CA LEU A 77 -32.20 35.01 0.99
C LEU A 77 -31.25 35.91 1.82
N ASN A 78 -30.03 36.20 1.32
CA ASN A 78 -28.99 36.97 2.02
C ASN A 78 -28.58 36.41 3.39
N VAL A 79 -28.64 35.08 3.57
CA VAL A 79 -28.25 34.42 4.83
C VAL A 79 -26.76 34.09 4.80
N PRO A 80 -25.97 34.46 5.84
CA PRO A 80 -24.56 34.14 5.91
C PRO A 80 -24.36 32.63 6.16
N THR A 81 -23.70 31.94 5.23
CA THR A 81 -23.53 30.47 5.30
C THR A 81 -22.16 30.02 5.80
N LYS A 82 -21.14 30.89 5.74
CA LYS A 82 -19.77 30.57 6.16
C LYS A 82 -19.58 30.93 7.63
N ARG A 83 -19.03 30.00 8.41
CA ARG A 83 -18.58 30.28 9.79
C ARG A 83 -17.43 31.30 9.79
N PRO A 84 -17.56 32.44 10.49
CA PRO A 84 -16.47 33.40 10.66
C PRO A 84 -15.31 32.80 11.47
N GLU A 85 -14.07 33.17 11.14
CA GLU A 85 -12.86 32.67 11.82
C GLU A 85 -12.77 33.13 13.29
N ASN A 86 -13.32 34.31 13.58
CA ASN A 86 -13.29 34.91 14.91
C ASN A 86 -14.49 34.49 15.79
N TYR A 87 -15.34 33.56 15.33
CA TYR A 87 -16.51 33.10 16.09
C TYR A 87 -16.21 31.77 16.81
N PHE A 88 -15.86 31.87 18.10
CA PHE A 88 -15.55 30.75 18.98
C PHE A 88 -16.79 30.31 19.76
N ALA A 89 -17.51 29.34 19.21
CA ALA A 89 -18.60 28.63 19.89
C ALA A 89 -18.21 27.16 20.08
N GLU A 90 -18.93 26.46 20.95
CA GLU A 90 -18.74 25.02 21.16
C GLU A 90 -18.95 24.26 19.85
N MET A 91 -18.02 23.35 19.55
CA MET A 91 -18.06 22.50 18.36
C MET A 91 -18.46 21.09 18.75
N ALA A 92 -19.03 20.33 17.80
CA ALA A 92 -19.44 18.94 18.03
C ALA A 92 -18.30 18.00 18.51
N LYS A 93 -17.03 18.37 18.29
CA LYS A 93 -15.85 17.65 18.76
C LYS A 93 -14.90 18.61 19.48
N SER A 94 -14.29 18.15 20.56
CA SER A 94 -13.31 18.94 21.31
C SER A 94 -11.99 19.12 20.54
N ASP A 95 -11.33 20.25 20.75
CA ASP A 95 -10.03 20.56 20.13
C ASP A 95 -8.95 19.55 20.51
N GLN A 96 -9.00 19.04 21.75
CA GLN A 96 -8.08 17.99 22.22
C GLN A 96 -8.21 16.71 21.38
N LEU A 97 -9.44 16.32 21.01
CA LEU A 97 -9.67 15.17 20.14
C LEU A 97 -9.16 15.46 18.72
N MET A 98 -9.47 16.62 18.16
CA MET A 98 -9.04 16.99 16.81
C MET A 98 -7.51 17.14 16.71
N LEU A 99 -6.83 17.54 17.78
CA LEU A 99 -5.37 17.55 17.84
C LEU A 99 -4.77 16.13 17.75
N LYS A 100 -5.43 15.14 18.36
CA LYS A 100 -5.02 13.72 18.23
C LYS A 100 -5.22 13.21 16.80
N VAL A 101 -6.36 13.52 16.17
CA VAL A 101 -6.63 13.16 14.78
C VAL A 101 -5.58 13.80 13.85
N LYS A 102 -5.28 15.09 14.05
CA LYS A 102 -4.26 15.80 13.27
C LYS A 102 -2.87 15.15 13.39
N LYS A 103 -2.46 14.78 14.61
CA LYS A 103 -1.19 14.07 14.85
C LYS A 103 -1.13 12.76 14.08
N ALA A 104 -2.20 11.95 14.14
CA ALA A 104 -2.27 10.68 13.41
C ALA A 104 -2.19 10.85 11.89
N LEU A 105 -2.82 11.90 11.33
CA LEU A 105 -2.73 12.22 9.90
C LEU A 105 -1.31 12.62 9.50
N CYS A 106 -0.67 13.52 10.26
CA CYS A 106 0.71 13.94 10.00
C CYS A 106 1.70 12.77 10.10
N GLU A 107 1.52 11.86 11.06
CA GLU A 107 2.33 10.65 11.19
C GLU A 107 2.18 9.74 9.97
N ARG A 108 0.94 9.53 9.49
CA ARG A 108 0.68 8.73 8.28
C ARG A 108 1.33 9.33 7.05
N GLU A 109 1.20 10.64 6.84
CA GLU A 109 1.84 11.35 5.74
C GLU A 109 3.38 11.26 5.80
N TYR A 110 3.94 11.41 7.00
CA TYR A 110 5.37 11.24 7.23
C TYR A 110 5.86 9.83 6.85
N VAL A 111 5.12 8.78 7.27
CA VAL A 111 5.46 7.40 6.90
C VAL A 111 5.37 7.19 5.39
N LEU A 112 4.33 7.68 4.73
CA LEU A 112 4.15 7.56 3.28
C LEU A 112 5.26 8.28 2.51
N SER A 113 5.60 9.52 2.90
CA SER A 113 6.68 10.29 2.27
C SER A 113 8.05 9.61 2.46
N LYS A 114 8.31 9.03 3.64
CA LYS A 114 9.53 8.25 3.90
C LYS A 114 9.61 7.01 3.00
N ILE A 115 8.50 6.27 2.86
CA ILE A 115 8.44 5.11 1.97
C ILE A 115 8.68 5.54 0.52
N ALA A 116 8.04 6.61 0.06
CA ALA A 116 8.23 7.15 -1.28
C ALA A 116 9.69 7.55 -1.54
N ARG A 117 10.33 8.21 -0.57
CA ARG A 117 11.76 8.59 -0.64
C ARG A 117 12.67 7.36 -0.71
N ILE A 118 12.40 6.32 0.07
CA ILE A 118 13.18 5.08 0.04
C ILE A 118 13.01 4.35 -1.31
N LYS A 119 11.79 4.28 -1.84
CA LYS A 119 11.51 3.71 -3.16
C LYS A 119 12.28 4.46 -4.26
N LYS A 120 12.26 5.80 -4.22
CA LYS A 120 13.01 6.65 -5.16
C LYS A 120 14.52 6.35 -5.12
N LEU A 121 15.12 6.35 -3.92
CA LEU A 121 16.55 6.04 -3.73
C LEU A 121 16.91 4.62 -4.20
N ARG A 122 16.01 3.64 -4.02
CA ARG A 122 16.23 2.27 -4.52
C ARG A 122 16.22 2.23 -6.05
N ASN A 123 15.29 2.93 -6.68
CA ASN A 123 15.18 3.00 -8.14
C ASN A 123 16.41 3.69 -8.76
N GLU A 124 16.87 4.80 -8.18
CA GLU A 124 18.09 5.49 -8.60
C GLU A 124 19.33 4.57 -8.51
N LYS A 125 19.48 3.85 -7.39
CA LYS A 125 20.57 2.87 -7.23
C LYS A 125 20.48 1.71 -8.23
N HIS A 126 19.27 1.30 -8.60
CA HIS A 126 19.07 0.26 -9.61
C HIS A 126 19.43 0.80 -11.01
N GLY A 127 18.95 2.00 -11.37
CA GLY A 127 19.29 2.68 -12.62
C GLY A 127 20.81 2.81 -12.80
N ALA A 128 21.50 3.33 -11.78
CA ALA A 128 22.96 3.47 -11.82
C ALA A 128 23.71 2.13 -11.94
N LYS A 129 23.16 1.02 -11.42
CA LYS A 129 23.74 -0.32 -11.61
C LYS A 129 23.52 -0.85 -13.02
N MET A 130 22.36 -0.55 -13.62
CA MET A 130 22.04 -0.96 -14.98
C MET A 130 22.89 -0.21 -16.01
N GLU A 131 23.06 1.09 -15.83
CA GLU A 131 23.96 1.92 -16.66
C GLU A 131 25.39 1.39 -16.61
N LYS A 132 25.93 1.14 -15.40
CA LYS A 132 27.27 0.52 -15.25
C LYS A 132 27.37 -0.87 -15.89
N ARG A 133 26.29 -1.63 -15.97
CA ARG A 133 26.28 -2.93 -16.67
C ARG A 133 26.28 -2.75 -18.18
N HIS A 134 25.54 -1.77 -18.69
CA HIS A 134 25.48 -1.43 -20.10
C HIS A 134 26.85 -0.97 -20.60
N GLU A 135 27.47 -0.01 -19.92
CA GLU A 135 28.81 0.49 -20.22
C GLU A 135 29.86 -0.65 -20.21
N ARG A 136 29.79 -1.55 -19.22
CA ARG A 136 30.65 -2.76 -19.17
C ARG A 136 30.41 -3.75 -20.29
N HIS A 137 29.21 -3.78 -20.86
CA HIS A 137 28.86 -4.67 -21.96
C HIS A 137 29.32 -4.06 -23.29
N GLU A 138 29.08 -2.77 -23.50
CA GLU A 138 29.55 -2.01 -24.67
C GLU A 138 31.08 -2.01 -24.77
N THR A 139 31.78 -1.74 -23.68
CA THR A 139 33.26 -1.83 -23.64
C THR A 139 33.76 -3.22 -24.05
N LYS A 140 33.11 -4.31 -23.58
CA LYS A 140 33.45 -5.68 -23.99
C LYS A 140 33.12 -6.00 -25.45
N GLN A 141 32.05 -5.42 -26.01
CA GLN A 141 31.70 -5.61 -27.42
C GLN A 141 32.63 -4.82 -28.35
N ASN A 142 33.02 -3.62 -27.95
CA ASN A 142 34.01 -2.81 -28.66
C ASN A 142 35.44 -3.41 -28.53
N GLU A 143 35.71 -4.15 -27.46
CA GLU A 143 36.86 -5.06 -27.32
C GLU A 143 36.64 -6.42 -28.02
N THR A 144 36.11 -6.43 -29.25
CA THR A 144 36.29 -7.60 -30.13
C THR A 144 37.78 -7.75 -30.46
N PRO A 145 38.28 -9.00 -30.62
CA PRO A 145 39.67 -9.31 -30.37
C PRO A 145 40.53 -8.71 -31.48
N LYS A 146 41.32 -7.68 -31.16
CA LYS A 146 42.56 -7.44 -31.90
C LYS A 146 43.33 -8.75 -31.94
N LYS A 147 43.45 -9.29 -33.15
CA LYS A 147 44.13 -10.52 -33.55
C LYS A 147 45.43 -10.70 -32.75
N GLY A 148 45.61 -11.88 -32.17
CA GLY A 148 46.91 -12.36 -31.67
C GLY A 148 47.21 -12.06 -30.19
N LYS A 149 46.66 -12.85 -29.26
CA LYS A 149 47.33 -13.06 -27.95
C LYS A 149 48.26 -14.28 -28.09
N PRO A 150 49.56 -14.18 -27.73
CA PRO A 150 50.47 -15.31 -27.83
C PRO A 150 50.00 -16.40 -26.87
N VAL A 151 49.91 -17.63 -27.36
CA VAL A 151 49.56 -18.82 -26.59
C VAL A 151 50.55 -18.92 -25.42
N LYS A 152 50.10 -18.57 -24.20
CA LYS A 152 50.91 -18.72 -22.99
C LYS A 152 51.23 -20.20 -22.81
N LYS A 153 52.53 -20.56 -22.91
CA LYS A 153 53.03 -21.93 -22.68
C LYS A 153 52.52 -22.41 -21.31
N ILE A 154 51.60 -23.38 -21.33
CA ILE A 154 51.00 -23.96 -20.13
C ILE A 154 52.10 -24.71 -19.37
N SER A 155 52.34 -24.38 -18.10
CA SER A 155 53.40 -25.05 -17.33
C SER A 155 53.10 -26.55 -17.17
N LYS A 156 54.13 -27.39 -17.08
CA LYS A 156 53.98 -28.85 -16.89
C LYS A 156 53.08 -29.19 -15.68
N LYS A 157 53.12 -28.37 -14.62
CA LYS A 157 52.23 -28.48 -13.45
C LYS A 157 50.76 -28.20 -13.78
N ALA A 158 50.48 -27.22 -14.65
CA ALA A 158 49.13 -26.91 -15.10
C ALA A 158 48.58 -27.99 -16.05
N LEU A 159 49.41 -28.54 -16.94
CA LEU A 159 49.09 -29.71 -17.78
C LEU A 159 48.77 -30.95 -16.92
N HIS A 160 49.61 -31.23 -15.92
CA HIS A 160 49.37 -32.35 -15.01
C HIS A 160 48.06 -32.17 -14.22
N LYS A 161 47.78 -30.98 -13.69
CA LYS A 161 46.50 -30.70 -13.03
C LYS A 161 45.30 -30.86 -13.96
N LYS A 162 45.41 -30.44 -15.23
CA LYS A 162 44.33 -30.60 -16.20
C LYS A 162 44.11 -32.07 -16.59
N LYS A 163 45.17 -32.87 -16.69
CA LYS A 163 45.10 -34.32 -16.94
C LYS A 163 44.51 -35.08 -15.75
N VAL A 164 44.82 -34.67 -14.52
CA VAL A 164 44.37 -35.35 -13.29
C VAL A 164 42.98 -34.89 -12.85
N TYR A 165 42.62 -33.62 -13.04
CA TYR A 165 41.40 -33.02 -12.47
C TYR A 165 40.43 -32.43 -13.52
N GLY A 166 40.74 -32.52 -14.82
CA GLY A 166 39.92 -31.98 -15.90
C GLY A 166 39.98 -30.45 -16.02
N CYS A 167 39.36 -29.93 -17.08
CA CYS A 167 39.47 -28.54 -17.56
C CYS A 167 38.92 -27.46 -16.61
N ALA A 168 38.29 -27.82 -15.49
CA ALA A 168 37.62 -26.90 -14.59
C ALA A 168 38.15 -26.94 -13.14
N GLY A 169 39.34 -27.50 -12.89
CA GLY A 169 40.04 -27.36 -11.61
C GLY A 169 39.21 -27.80 -10.38
N GLY A 170 38.40 -28.86 -10.52
CA GLY A 170 37.60 -29.42 -9.44
C GLY A 170 38.36 -30.47 -8.62
N GLN A 171 37.97 -30.63 -7.35
CA GLN A 171 38.46 -31.72 -6.49
C GLN A 171 38.26 -33.09 -7.17
N LYS A 172 39.18 -34.03 -6.94
CA LYS A 172 39.09 -35.45 -7.36
C LYS A 172 37.65 -35.93 -7.15
N LYS A 173 36.96 -36.38 -8.20
CA LYS A 173 35.70 -37.12 -8.06
C LYS A 173 36.02 -38.40 -7.30
N ARG A 174 35.83 -38.39 -5.99
CA ARG A 174 35.84 -39.61 -5.17
C ARG A 174 34.59 -40.40 -5.56
N SER A 175 34.73 -41.70 -5.81
CA SER A 175 33.57 -42.59 -5.77
C SER A 175 32.93 -42.47 -4.38
N LYS A 176 31.59 -42.41 -4.30
CA LYS A 176 30.87 -42.35 -3.02
C LYS A 176 31.00 -43.65 -2.19
N TYR A 177 31.66 -44.67 -2.73
CA TYR A 177 31.89 -45.94 -2.07
C TYR A 177 33.20 -45.91 -1.28
N ASN A 178 33.12 -46.24 0.01
CA ASN A 178 34.28 -46.40 0.88
C ASN A 178 35.04 -47.68 0.52
N THR A 179 36.05 -47.56 -0.34
CA THR A 179 37.03 -48.62 -0.62
C THR A 179 38.21 -48.49 0.35
N ALA A 180 38.84 -49.59 0.77
CA ALA A 180 39.92 -49.59 1.76
C ALA A 180 41.10 -48.64 1.42
N GLU A 181 41.39 -48.41 0.13
CA GLU A 181 42.41 -47.45 -0.32
C GLU A 181 42.09 -45.97 0.03
N SER A 182 40.81 -45.65 0.23
CA SER A 182 40.36 -44.29 0.55
C SER A 182 40.71 -43.85 1.98
N ALA A 183 40.91 -44.80 2.90
CA ALA A 183 41.29 -44.53 4.30
C ALA A 183 42.81 -44.30 4.47
N ALA A 184 43.63 -44.91 3.61
CA ALA A 184 45.10 -44.86 3.73
C ALA A 184 45.71 -43.48 3.40
N ASN A 185 44.97 -42.60 2.68
CA ASN A 185 45.48 -41.32 2.17
C ASN A 185 45.25 -40.11 3.09
N VAL A 186 44.83 -40.31 4.35
CA VAL A 186 44.47 -39.19 5.27
C VAL A 186 45.61 -38.82 6.25
N SER A 187 46.80 -39.43 6.16
CA SER A 187 47.81 -39.31 7.21
C SER A 187 48.83 -38.16 7.10
N HIS A 188 48.78 -37.28 6.09
CA HIS A 188 49.85 -36.28 5.89
C HIS A 188 49.37 -34.82 5.71
N GLY A 189 48.50 -34.35 6.60
CA GLY A 189 48.12 -32.93 6.69
C GLY A 189 48.41 -32.35 8.07
N LYS A 190 49.47 -31.52 8.19
CA LYS A 190 49.74 -30.71 9.39
C LYS A 190 48.49 -29.90 9.76
N LYS A 191 47.82 -30.25 10.87
CA LYS A 191 46.71 -29.47 11.43
C LYS A 191 47.25 -28.13 11.96
N GLY A 192 47.03 -27.05 11.22
CA GLY A 192 47.22 -25.69 11.74
C GLY A 192 46.25 -25.43 12.89
N LYS A 193 46.72 -24.86 14.00
CA LYS A 193 45.89 -24.52 15.16
C LYS A 193 44.81 -23.49 14.76
N PRO A 194 43.55 -23.62 15.23
CA PRO A 194 42.49 -22.67 14.90
C PRO A 194 42.76 -21.30 15.53
N LYS A 195 42.57 -20.22 14.77
CA LYS A 195 42.64 -18.84 15.26
C LYS A 195 41.37 -18.51 16.06
N ILE A 196 41.54 -18.29 17.37
CA ILE A 196 40.48 -17.80 18.26
C ILE A 196 40.33 -16.29 18.03
N TYR A 197 39.18 -15.85 17.48
CA TYR A 197 38.84 -14.44 17.43
C TYR A 197 38.12 -14.03 18.73
N LYS A 198 38.78 -13.21 19.56
CA LYS A 198 38.14 -12.62 20.75
C LYS A 198 37.15 -11.54 20.30
N LYS A 199 35.86 -11.79 20.50
CA LYS A 199 34.77 -10.83 20.28
C LYS A 199 34.84 -9.78 21.40
N LYS A 200 35.24 -8.54 21.09
CA LYS A 200 35.18 -7.43 22.06
C LYS A 200 33.71 -7.04 22.24
N PHE A 201 33.16 -7.29 23.42
CA PHE A 201 31.87 -6.71 23.83
C PHE A 201 32.09 -5.23 24.17
N ASN A 202 31.28 -4.35 23.60
CA ASN A 202 31.34 -2.93 23.87
C ASN A 202 30.47 -2.62 25.10
N THR A 203 31.11 -2.26 26.22
CA THR A 203 30.45 -2.03 27.52
C THR A 203 30.28 -0.56 27.84
N ASN A 204 29.95 0.28 26.85
CA ASN A 204 29.49 1.64 27.10
C ASN A 204 28.04 1.78 26.65
N ARG A 205 27.15 1.39 27.56
CA ARG A 205 25.74 1.79 27.56
C ARG A 205 25.38 2.07 29.02
N PHE A 206 25.77 3.24 29.48
CA PHE A 206 25.13 4.00 30.54
C PHE A 206 24.74 5.33 29.90
#